data_AF-A0A1C6G0V0-F1
#
_entry.id   AF-A0A1C6G0V0-F1
#
_cell.length_a   1.000
_cell.length_b   1.000
_cell.length_c   1.000
_cell.angle_alpha   90.00
_cell.angle_beta   90.00
_cell.angle_gamma   90.00
#
_symmetry.space_group_name_H-M   'P 1'
#
loop_
_entity.id
_entity.type
_entity.pdbx_description
1 polymer ?
#
loop_
_entity_poly.entity_id
_entity_poly.type
_entity_poly.pdbx_seq_one_letter_code
_entity_poly.pdbx_strand_id
1 'polypeptide(L)' 'MSKESNFLIYCMERYRHFKGLSGADVAKTFEEYGIYGYITKYFESLHTMGDHCIVQDIDDYISSITGNNRIKA' A
#
# COMPACT_ATOMS: atom_id res chain seq x y z
N MET A 1 -15.98 -11.43 -7.53
CA MET A 1 -14.93 -10.47 -7.17
C MET A 1 -15.36 -9.74 -5.91
N SER A 2 -14.56 -9.80 -4.85
CA SER A 2 -14.85 -9.10 -3.59
C SER A 2 -14.55 -7.60 -3.73
N LYS A 3 -15.27 -6.75 -3.00
CA LYS A 3 -15.05 -5.29 -3.00
C LYS A 3 -13.61 -4.95 -2.61
N GLU A 4 -13.02 -5.73 -1.71
CA GLU A 4 -11.63 -5.64 -1.27
C GLU A 4 -10.64 -5.84 -2.42
N SER A 5 -10.87 -6.82 -3.30
CA SER A 5 -9.99 -7.09 -4.44
C SER A 5 -10.00 -5.94 -5.46
N ASN A 6 -11.18 -5.35 -5.72
CA ASN A 6 -11.28 -4.18 -6.59
C ASN A 6 -10.55 -2.98 -5.99
N PHE A 7 -10.64 -2.79 -4.68
CA PHE A 7 -9.96 -1.70 -4.00
C PHE A 7 -8.44 -1.90 -3.92
N LEU A 8 -7.98 -3.15 -3.78
CA LEU A 8 -6.56 -3.47 -3.83
C LEU A 8 -5.96 -3.10 -5.19
N ILE A 9 -6.64 -3.45 -6.29
CA ILE A 9 -6.23 -3.04 -7.64
C ILE A 9 -6.20 -1.51 -7.76
N TYR A 10 -7.21 -0.84 -7.19
CA TYR A 10 -7.27 0.61 -7.14
C TYR A 10 -6.06 1.22 -6.42
N CYS A 11 -5.77 0.78 -5.20
CA CYS A 11 -4.60 1.25 -4.43
C CYS A 11 -3.29 1.02 -5.17
N MET A 12 -3.15 -0.13 -5.84
CA MET A 12 -1.97 -0.46 -6.62
C MET A 12 -1.76 0.50 -7.80
N GLU A 13 -2.81 0.77 -8.58
CA GLU A 13 -2.72 1.69 -9.73
C GLU A 13 -2.50 3.14 -9.27
N ARG A 14 -3.17 3.58 -8.20
CA ARG A 14 -2.95 4.93 -7.65
C ARG A 14 -1.52 5.06 -7.13
N TYR A 15 -1.03 4.10 -6.34
CA TYR A 15 0.33 4.12 -5.81
C TYR A 15 1.36 4.17 -6.93
N ARG A 16 1.18 3.33 -7.97
CA ARG A 16 1.98 3.35 -9.19
C ARG A 16 1.99 4.73 -9.86
N HIS A 17 0.82 5.32 -10.07
CA HIS A 17 0.67 6.61 -10.74
C HIS A 17 1.37 7.74 -9.96
N PHE A 18 1.16 7.81 -8.64
CA PHE A 18 1.74 8.87 -7.80
C PHE A 18 3.25 8.70 -7.58
N LYS A 19 3.75 7.46 -7.49
CA LYS A 19 5.19 7.19 -7.31
C LYS A 19 5.96 7.13 -8.63
N GLY A 20 5.27 7.06 -9.77
CA GLY A 20 5.91 6.91 -11.08
C GLY A 20 6.63 5.57 -11.26
N LEU A 21 6.18 4.53 -10.58
CA LEU A 21 6.79 3.19 -10.61
C LEU A 21 6.16 2.30 -11.69
N SER A 22 6.81 1.19 -12.06
CA SER A 22 6.15 0.18 -12.88
C SER A 22 5.20 -0.67 -12.03
N GLY A 23 4.19 -1.27 -12.66
CA GLY A 23 3.28 -2.18 -11.94
C GLY A 23 4.01 -3.37 -11.31
N ALA A 24 5.09 -3.83 -11.95
CA ALA A 24 5.95 -4.89 -11.41
C ALA A 24 6.71 -4.45 -10.15
N ASP A 25 7.25 -3.22 -10.13
CA ASP A 25 7.95 -2.68 -8.96
C ASP A 25 6.98 -2.53 -7.78
N VAL A 26 5.80 -1.95 -8.03
CA VAL A 26 4.75 -1.82 -6.99
C VAL A 26 4.31 -3.19 -6.48
N ALA A 27 4.13 -4.17 -7.37
CA ALA A 27 3.74 -5.51 -6.97
C ALA A 27 4.76 -6.17 -6.05
N LYS A 28 6.06 -6.02 -6.38
CA LYS A 28 7.15 -6.51 -5.55
C LYS A 28 7.19 -5.81 -4.19
N THR A 29 7.06 -4.49 -4.15
CA THR A 29 6.98 -3.75 -2.88
C THR A 29 5.78 -4.19 -2.05
N PHE A 30 4.60 -4.33 -2.66
CA PHE A 30 3.40 -4.72 -1.93
C PHE A 30 3.50 -6.14 -1.36
N GLU A 31 4.19 -7.03 -2.06
CA GLU A 31 4.49 -8.38 -1.59
C GLU A 31 5.53 -8.37 -0.46
N GLU A 32 6.66 -7.68 -0.66
CA GLU A 32 7.78 -7.62 0.29
C GLU A 32 7.36 -7.05 1.65
N TYR A 33 6.53 -6.00 1.66
CA TYR A 33 6.07 -5.33 2.88
C TYR A 33 4.70 -5.83 3.36
N GLY A 34 4.08 -6.82 2.70
CA GLY A 34 2.78 -7.36 3.10
C GLY A 34 1.60 -6.38 2.96
N ILE A 35 1.71 -5.40 2.07
CA ILE A 35 0.72 -4.33 1.85
C ILE A 35 -0.62 -4.90 1.39
N TYR A 36 -0.63 -6.00 0.65
CA TYR A 36 -1.87 -6.65 0.24
C TYR A 36 -2.75 -7.05 1.42
N GLY A 37 -2.14 -7.57 2.50
CA GLY A 37 -2.86 -7.93 3.72
C GLY A 37 -3.27 -6.70 4.54
N TYR A 38 -2.46 -5.64 4.49
CA TYR A 38 -2.79 -4.36 5.11
C TYR A 38 -4.05 -3.75 4.47
N ILE A 39 -4.07 -3.61 3.13
CA ILE A 39 -5.19 -2.97 2.42
C ILE A 39 -6.49 -3.76 2.60
N THR A 40 -6.47 -5.09 2.56
CA THR A 40 -7.67 -5.90 2.78
C THR A 40 -8.18 -5.77 4.22
N LYS A 41 -7.28 -5.77 5.20
CA LYS A 41 -7.63 -5.61 6.61
C LYS A 41 -8.21 -4.23 6.94
N TYR A 42 -7.69 -3.17 6.32
CA TYR A 42 -8.11 -1.78 6.59
C TYR A 42 -9.05 -1.23 5.51
N PHE A 43 -9.64 -2.09 4.68
CA PHE A 43 -10.52 -1.72 3.57
C PHE A 43 -11.65 -0.77 4.00
N GLU A 44 -12.33 -1.05 5.12
CA GLU A 44 -13.45 -0.23 5.60
C GLU A 44 -13.05 1.22 5.85
N SER A 45 -11.85 1.45 6.38
CA SER A 45 -11.31 2.79 6.67
C SER A 45 -10.75 3.45 5.40
N LEU A 46 -9.90 2.74 4.68
CA LEU A 46 -9.18 3.26 3.51
C LEU A 46 -10.13 3.65 2.36
N HIS A 47 -11.26 2.95 2.18
CA HIS A 47 -12.18 3.25 1.07
C HIS A 47 -12.88 4.61 1.20
N THR A 48 -12.88 5.20 2.41
CA THR A 48 -13.46 6.54 2.66
C THR A 48 -12.42 7.65 2.49
N MET A 49 -11.14 7.30 2.34
CA MET A 49 -10.04 8.26 2.23
C MET A 49 -9.80 8.70 0.79
N GLY A 50 -9.24 9.90 0.64
CA GLY A 50 -8.80 10.40 -0.65
C GLY A 50 -7.52 9.72 -1.13
N ASP A 51 -7.26 9.83 -2.43
CA ASP A 51 -6.15 9.14 -3.11
C ASP A 51 -4.77 9.43 -2.53
N HIS A 52 -4.51 10.70 -2.26
CA HIS A 52 -3.25 11.15 -1.67
C HIS A 52 -3.06 10.57 -0.26
N CYS A 53 -4.15 10.45 0.50
CA CYS A 53 -4.13 9.93 1.85
C CYS A 53 -3.82 8.42 1.84
N ILE A 54 -4.42 7.65 0.94
CA ILE A 54 -4.14 6.22 0.75
C ILE A 54 -2.66 5.99 0.39
N VAL A 55 -2.13 6.76 -0.57
CA VAL A 55 -0.73 6.60 -1.01
C VAL A 55 0.24 6.95 0.13
N GLN A 56 -0.06 8.00 0.90
CA GLN A 56 0.77 8.41 2.03
C GLN A 56 0.71 7.42 3.18
N ASP A 57 -0.46 6.84 3.46
CA ASP A 57 -0.64 5.81 4.49
C ASP A 57 0.16 4.54 4.17
N ILE A 58 0.15 4.10 2.91
CA ILE A 58 0.98 2.99 2.44
C ILE A 58 2.48 3.31 2.61
N ASP A 59 2.90 4.54 2.30
CA ASP A 59 4.28 4.98 2.46
C ASP A 59 4.72 5.01 3.94
N ASP A 60 3.85 5.51 4.82
CA ASP A 60 4.07 5.53 6.28
C ASP A 60 4.19 4.10 6.82
N TYR A 61 3.32 3.19 6.37
CA TYR A 61 3.39 1.78 6.75
C TYR A 61 4.71 1.12 6.32
N ILE A 62 5.14 1.32 5.06
CA ILE A 62 6.43 0.83 4.56
C ILE A 62 7.60 1.44 5.36
N SER A 63 7.53 2.75 5.62
CA SER A 63 8.53 3.48 6.42
C SER A 63 8.61 2.97 7.85
N SER A 64 7.47 2.67 8.48
CA SER A 64 7.38 2.11 9.83
C SER A 64 8.01 0.72 9.93
N ILE A 65 7.81 -0.13 8.91
CA ILE A 65 8.45 -1.45 8.82
C ILE A 65 9.97 -1.29 8.61
N THR A 66 10.37 -0.44 7.67
CA THR A 66 11.78 -0.22 7.31
C THR A 66 12.56 0.47 8.42
N GLY A 67 11.94 1.43 9.10
CA GLY A 67 12.48 2.19 10.24
C GLY A 67 12.69 1.32 11.47
N ASN A 68 11.78 0.36 11.74
CA ASN A 68 11.98 -0.63 12.80
C ASN A 68 13.19 -1.53 12.57
N ASN A 69 13.56 -1.80 11.31
CA ASN A 69 14.71 -2.64 10.98
C ASN A 69 16.06 -1.95 11.25
N ARG A 70 16.08 -0.63 11.51
CA ARG A 70 17.30 0.11 11.89
C ARG A 70 17.60 0.12 13.39
N ILE A 71 16.68 -0.32 14.25
CA ILE A 71 16.86 -0.37 15.72
C ILE A 71 17.43 -1.75 16.16
N LYS A 72 17.87 -2.58 15.20
CA LYS A 72 18.60 -3.82 15.47
C LYS A 72 20.00 -3.75 14.86
N ALA A 73 20.84 -2.86 15.38
CA ALA A 73 22.29 -2.86 15.19
C ALA A 73 22.97 -2.37 16.47
#